data_AF-A2DIZ1-F1
#
_entry.id   AF-A2DIZ1-F1
#
_cell.length_a   1.000
_cell.length_b   1.000
_cell.length_c   1.000
_cell.angle_alpha   90.00
_cell.angle_beta   90.00
_cell.angle_gamma   90.00
#
_symmetry.space_group_name_H-M   'P 1'
#
loop_
_entity.id
_entity.type
_entity.pdbx_description
1 polymer ?
#
loop_
_entity_poly.entity_id
_entity_poly.type
_entity_poly.pdbx_seq_one_letter_code
_entity_poly.pdbx_strand_id
1 'polypeptide(L)'
;MDELEMILRLTDISADGEAVEYNRSGNPFITVSRDTKTETRERRNNRLTREQLEKSQQTLEERSELCRRRVPCLTTPATTAHQSRVASRARSPANELDNTYDVSQHRGRTKTMNEKMYQTRQIYLTQLLINKKQADIQRLQRIQNNTEYNTRKAEQDVSDEANELKNSMNVLQAALSKSRKIAAENEVQYSTLKKELLQLQANFNAKSSIISKNEEILEQYQEYEKFLKLFVPETVDDIFSYFHHPSVLIEEMELLQDETLSLVKCYSHYMQAQNAINEKTQKKAEQQDIEEQLIEASEVRTKLAPLEDYTPRAAAKQNNSLDQELNRLTNLISDTYKMCFGNAPSMSPIAMLEKIETNLENMMKIEETVSSEILLEIKTKKDEERKLKERLDGQEKRRLEQLRKYEQALQRANKAIPRHDKRFPKERMLPGTRVQKVDTKSERLAALRKKEDELLYGPSD
;
A
#
# COMPACT_ATOMS: atom_id res chain seq x y z
N MET A 1 -12.83 4.87 13.95
CA MET A 1 -11.89 4.53 15.02
C MET A 1 -11.66 3.04 14.90
N ASP A 2 -10.59 2.67 14.21
CA ASP A 2 -10.37 1.33 13.67
C ASP A 2 -9.87 0.38 14.76
N GLU A 3 -10.49 -0.79 14.87
CA GLU A 3 -10.09 -1.86 15.81
C GLU A 3 -8.63 -2.31 15.57
N LEU A 4 -8.11 -2.10 14.36
CA LEU A 4 -6.72 -2.33 13.99
C LEU A 4 -5.74 -1.43 14.76
N GLU A 5 -6.14 -0.18 15.04
CA GLU A 5 -5.31 0.80 15.75
C GLU A 5 -5.22 0.48 17.25
N MET A 6 -6.26 -0.18 17.79
CA MET A 6 -6.30 -0.62 19.18
C MET A 6 -5.48 -1.90 19.40
N ILE A 7 -5.44 -2.80 18.41
CA ILE A 7 -4.61 -4.02 18.44
C ILE A 7 -3.12 -3.68 18.32
N LEU A 8 -2.76 -2.67 17.51
CA LEU A 8 -1.38 -2.18 17.38
C LEU A 8 -0.83 -1.53 18.67
N ARG A 9 -1.70 -1.03 19.55
CA ARG A 9 -1.29 -0.52 20.87
C ARG A 9 -1.08 -1.61 21.93
N LEU A 10 -1.58 -2.82 21.70
CA LEU A 10 -1.50 -3.95 22.65
C LEU A 10 -0.39 -4.95 22.33
N THR A 11 0.22 -4.86 21.15
CA THR A 11 1.46 -5.58 20.84
C THR A 11 2.65 -4.74 21.29
N ASP A 12 3.31 -5.19 22.37
CA ASP A 12 4.54 -4.62 22.96
C ASP A 12 5.72 -4.57 21.97
N ILE A 13 5.63 -3.68 20.99
CA ILE A 13 6.73 -3.31 20.12
C ILE A 13 6.71 -1.79 20.09
N SER A 14 7.56 -1.19 20.92
CA SER A 14 7.94 0.20 20.75
C SER A 14 8.43 0.38 19.30
N ALA A 15 8.08 1.51 18.68
CA ALA A 15 8.35 1.80 17.27
C ALA A 15 9.84 1.75 16.86
N ASP A 16 10.75 1.52 17.81
CA ASP A 16 12.20 1.46 17.63
C ASP A 16 12.80 0.03 17.74
N GLY A 17 11.97 -1.00 17.95
CA GLY A 17 12.44 -2.40 18.00
C GLY A 17 13.30 -2.74 19.22
N GLU A 18 13.17 -1.99 20.32
CA GLU A 18 13.84 -2.30 21.59
C GLU A 18 13.06 -3.37 22.36
N ALA A 19 13.75 -4.43 22.79
CA ALA A 19 13.21 -5.33 23.80
C ALA A 19 13.27 -4.63 25.16
N VAL A 20 12.11 -4.40 25.79
CA VAL A 20 12.04 -3.84 27.14
C VAL A 20 12.67 -4.85 28.11
N GLU A 21 13.84 -4.51 28.67
CA GLU A 21 14.49 -5.33 29.69
C GLU A 21 13.75 -5.17 31.02
N TYR A 22 12.92 -6.16 31.35
CA TYR A 22 12.29 -6.24 32.66
C TYR A 22 13.33 -6.65 33.72
N ASN A 23 13.45 -5.83 34.76
CA ASN A 23 14.33 -6.10 35.88
C ASN A 23 13.84 -7.35 36.63
N ARG A 24 14.60 -8.45 36.58
CA ARG A 24 14.16 -9.77 37.10
C ARG A 24 14.01 -9.84 38.63
N SER A 25 14.32 -8.78 39.36
CA SER A 25 14.31 -8.73 40.82
C SER A 25 13.57 -7.53 41.42
N GLY A 26 12.81 -6.76 40.61
CA GLY A 26 12.11 -5.57 41.10
C GLY A 26 10.80 -5.27 40.36
N ASN A 27 9.96 -4.46 40.98
CA ASN A 27 8.60 -4.10 40.56
C ASN A 27 8.52 -3.79 39.04
N PRO A 28 7.68 -4.52 38.27
CA PRO A 28 7.60 -4.39 36.81
C PRO A 28 7.07 -3.04 36.31
N PHE A 29 6.59 -2.17 37.20
CA PHE A 29 6.09 -0.84 36.87
C PHE A 29 7.11 0.30 37.06
N ILE A 30 8.34 -0.01 37.45
CA ILE A 30 9.41 1.00 37.56
C ILE A 30 10.31 0.89 36.34
N THR A 31 10.03 1.69 35.31
CA THR A 31 10.95 1.86 34.17
C THR A 31 12.23 2.52 34.66
N VAL A 32 13.37 1.91 34.36
CA VAL A 32 14.70 2.43 34.72
C VAL A 32 14.82 3.85 34.17
N SER A 33 15.19 4.78 35.05
CA SER A 33 15.30 6.21 34.75
C SER A 33 16.21 6.47 33.54
N ARG A 34 15.74 7.39 32.69
CA ARG A 34 16.18 7.80 31.35
C ARG A 34 17.59 8.41 31.25
N ASP A 35 18.52 8.05 32.14
CA ASP A 35 19.87 8.64 32.23
C ASP A 35 20.99 7.73 31.69
N THR A 36 20.64 6.60 31.06
CA THR A 36 21.62 5.89 30.22
C THR A 36 21.80 6.67 28.93
N LYS A 37 22.80 7.56 28.95
CA LYS A 37 23.41 8.28 27.82
C LYS A 37 23.04 7.64 26.49
N THR A 38 22.34 8.39 25.65
CA THR A 38 22.11 8.09 24.24
C THR A 38 23.45 7.81 23.56
N GLU A 39 23.90 6.55 23.56
CA GLU A 39 24.93 6.12 22.65
C GLU A 39 24.35 6.33 21.25
N THR A 40 25.00 7.20 20.47
CA THR A 40 24.61 7.37 19.07
C THR A 40 24.65 6.01 18.39
N ARG A 41 23.66 5.72 17.56
CA ARG A 41 23.53 4.46 16.80
C ARG A 41 24.84 4.05 16.12
N GLU A 42 25.62 5.03 15.67
CA GLU A 42 26.95 4.88 15.10
C GLU A 42 27.97 4.32 16.10
N ARG A 43 28.02 4.78 17.34
CA ARG A 43 28.91 4.23 18.39
C ARG A 43 28.54 2.79 18.74
N ARG A 44 27.25 2.47 18.81
CA ARG A 44 26.79 1.10 19.06
C ARG A 44 27.13 0.16 17.90
N ASN A 45 26.92 0.61 16.66
CA ASN A 45 27.30 -0.16 15.48
C ASN A 45 28.82 -0.36 15.40
N ASN A 46 29.61 0.67 15.69
CA ASN A 46 31.07 0.60 15.73
C ASN A 46 31.59 -0.34 16.83
N ARG A 47 30.89 -0.39 17.97
CA ARG A 47 31.18 -1.35 19.04
C ARG A 47 30.86 -2.78 18.60
N LEU A 48 29.71 -3.00 17.96
CA LEU A 48 29.31 -4.33 17.47
C LEU A 48 30.24 -4.85 16.37
N THR A 49 30.65 -4.00 15.42
CA THR A 49 31.63 -4.39 14.40
C THR A 49 32.99 -4.69 15.02
N ARG A 50 33.42 -3.92 16.02
CA ARG A 50 34.65 -4.21 16.77
C ARG A 50 34.57 -5.54 17.52
N GLU A 51 33.48 -5.80 18.24
CA GLU A 51 33.26 -7.07 18.95
C GLU A 51 33.21 -8.26 17.99
N GLN A 52 32.64 -8.09 16.79
CA GLN A 52 32.64 -9.13 15.75
C GLN A 52 34.05 -9.37 15.19
N LEU A 53 34.84 -8.31 15.00
CA LEU A 53 36.22 -8.42 14.55
C LEU A 53 37.08 -9.15 15.60
N GLU A 54 36.95 -8.78 16.87
CA GLU A 54 37.65 -9.43 18.00
C GLU A 54 37.26 -10.91 18.10
N LYS A 55 35.98 -11.27 17.97
CA LYS A 55 35.53 -12.67 17.92
C LYS A 55 36.03 -13.43 16.69
N SER A 56 36.25 -12.75 15.57
CA SER A 56 36.79 -13.37 14.36
C SER A 56 38.28 -13.69 14.49
N GLN A 57 39.02 -12.91 15.27
CA GLN A 57 40.45 -13.08 15.54
C GLN A 57 40.74 -14.14 16.61
N GLN A 58 39.77 -14.44 17.48
CA GLN A 58 39.90 -15.52 18.47
C GLN A 58 40.01 -16.88 17.81
N THR A 59 40.91 -17.72 18.34
CA THR A 59 41.09 -19.10 17.88
C THR A 59 39.86 -19.96 18.23
N LEU A 60 39.72 -21.11 17.55
CA LEU A 60 38.59 -22.02 17.78
C LEU A 60 38.56 -22.52 19.24
N GLU A 61 39.73 -22.68 19.85
CA GLU A 61 39.89 -23.10 21.26
C GLU A 61 39.35 -22.02 22.22
N GLU A 62 39.75 -20.76 22.03
CA GLU A 62 39.27 -19.62 22.84
C GLU A 62 37.75 -19.42 22.74
N ARG A 63 37.17 -19.56 21.54
CA ARG A 63 35.71 -19.49 21.34
C ARG A 63 34.98 -20.65 22.03
N SER A 64 35.60 -21.83 22.05
CA SER A 64 35.04 -23.00 22.71
C SER A 64 35.05 -22.85 24.24
N GLU A 65 36.06 -22.17 24.80
CA GLU A 65 36.15 -21.91 26.25
C GLU A 65 35.11 -20.90 26.73
N LEU A 66 34.83 -19.84 25.95
CA LEU A 66 33.78 -18.87 26.25
C LEU A 66 32.37 -19.48 26.23
N CYS A 67 32.16 -20.52 25.42
CA CYS A 67 30.88 -21.23 25.32
C CYS A 67 30.74 -22.40 26.30
N ARG A 68 31.81 -22.77 27.02
CA ARG A 68 31.73 -23.75 28.11
C ARG A 68 30.98 -23.12 29.27
N ARG A 69 29.66 -23.31 29.31
CA ARG A 69 28.90 -23.18 30.56
C ARG A 69 29.59 -24.07 31.59
N ARG A 70 30.18 -23.47 32.64
CA ARG A 70 30.59 -24.20 33.84
C ARG A 70 29.33 -24.72 34.52
N VAL A 71 28.81 -25.82 34.02
CA VAL A 71 27.83 -26.62 34.73
C VAL A 71 28.61 -27.23 35.89
N PRO A 72 28.26 -26.93 37.16
CA PRO A 72 28.84 -27.65 38.28
C PRO A 72 28.56 -29.13 38.05
N CYS A 73 29.61 -29.94 38.01
CA CYS A 73 29.47 -31.40 37.93
C CYS A 73 28.58 -31.85 39.08
N LEU A 74 27.34 -32.22 38.78
CA LEU A 74 26.47 -32.91 39.72
C LEU A 74 27.05 -34.31 39.91
N THR A 75 27.86 -34.48 40.94
CA THR A 75 28.37 -35.77 41.39
C THR A 75 27.20 -36.58 41.94
N THR A 76 26.61 -37.42 41.09
CA THR A 76 25.69 -38.45 41.55
C THR A 76 26.49 -39.66 42.02
N PRO A 77 26.05 -40.39 43.08
CA PRO A 77 26.77 -41.55 43.63
C PRO A 77 26.99 -42.69 42.61
N ALA A 78 26.25 -42.70 41.50
CA ALA A 78 26.45 -43.63 40.40
C ALA A 78 27.71 -43.32 39.56
N THR A 79 28.11 -42.04 39.46
CA THR A 79 29.32 -41.63 38.71
C THR A 79 30.62 -41.75 39.52
N THR A 80 30.54 -41.76 40.86
CA THR A 80 31.70 -41.93 41.74
C THR A 80 32.18 -43.40 41.82
N ALA A 81 31.32 -44.37 41.52
CA ALA A 81 31.67 -45.79 41.52
C ALA A 81 32.43 -46.26 40.27
N HIS A 82 32.38 -45.49 39.16
CA HIS A 82 33.05 -45.87 37.92
C HIS A 82 34.45 -45.28 37.72
N GLN A 83 34.79 -44.19 38.40
CA GLN A 83 36.15 -43.62 38.31
C GLN A 83 37.17 -44.31 39.22
N SER A 84 36.72 -45.06 40.24
CA SER A 84 37.60 -45.86 41.10
C SER A 84 37.96 -47.26 40.55
N ARG A 85 37.32 -47.70 39.45
CA ARG A 85 37.58 -49.03 38.83
C ARG A 85 38.42 -48.99 37.55
N VAL A 86 38.63 -47.83 36.93
CA VAL A 86 39.42 -47.73 35.69
C VAL A 86 40.89 -47.34 35.96
N ALA A 87 41.21 -46.83 37.15
CA ALA A 87 42.58 -46.48 37.54
C ALA A 87 43.40 -47.63 38.16
N SER A 88 42.86 -48.86 38.26
CA SER A 88 43.53 -50.02 38.88
C SER A 88 43.73 -51.21 37.94
N ARG A 89 43.58 -51.03 36.61
CA ARG A 89 43.87 -52.03 35.58
C ARG A 89 44.92 -51.55 34.58
N ALA A 90 46.07 -51.15 35.09
CA ALA A 90 47.29 -51.04 34.28
C ALA A 90 48.44 -51.53 35.14
N ARG A 91 49.06 -52.64 34.71
CA ARG A 91 50.17 -53.40 35.33
C ARG A 91 49.74 -54.67 36.06
N SER A 92 49.59 -55.72 35.28
CA SER A 92 50.02 -57.06 35.68
C SER A 92 50.59 -57.73 34.42
N PRO A 93 51.88 -58.13 34.41
CA PRO A 93 52.43 -58.89 33.31
C PRO A 93 51.74 -60.25 33.26
N ALA A 94 51.52 -60.75 32.05
CA ALA A 94 51.10 -62.11 31.80
C ALA A 94 52.11 -63.06 32.45
N ASN A 95 51.73 -63.61 33.61
CA ASN A 95 52.31 -64.85 34.11
C ASN A 95 51.65 -65.97 33.32
N GLU A 96 52.42 -66.58 32.41
CA GLU A 96 52.22 -67.95 31.95
C GLU A 96 52.22 -68.87 33.17
N LEU A 97 51.06 -69.05 33.79
CA LEU A 97 50.82 -70.19 34.66
C LEU A 97 50.26 -71.30 33.79
N ASP A 98 51.23 -72.08 33.32
CA ASP A 98 51.12 -73.46 32.88
C ASP A 98 50.41 -74.27 33.98
N ASN A 99 49.07 -74.19 34.00
CA ASN A 99 48.23 -74.92 34.94
C ASN A 99 48.08 -76.34 34.38
N THR A 100 49.17 -77.10 34.51
CA THR A 100 49.19 -78.55 34.49
C THR A 100 48.29 -79.03 35.64
N TYR A 101 47.00 -79.23 35.35
CA TYR A 101 46.16 -80.05 36.19
C TYR A 101 46.68 -81.48 36.09
N ASP A 102 47.49 -81.82 37.10
CA ASP A 102 47.92 -83.17 37.43
C ASP A 102 46.68 -84.04 37.63
N VAL A 103 46.28 -84.76 36.57
CA VAL A 103 45.29 -85.83 36.63
C VAL A 103 45.98 -86.98 37.32
N SER A 104 45.98 -86.92 38.66
CA SER A 104 46.30 -88.03 39.54
C SER A 104 45.56 -89.28 39.06
N GLN A 105 46.31 -90.21 38.45
CA GLN A 105 45.81 -91.51 38.07
C GLN A 105 45.47 -92.30 39.34
N HIS A 106 44.22 -92.23 39.77
CA HIS A 106 43.67 -93.17 40.72
C HIS A 106 43.70 -94.57 40.11
N ARG A 107 44.68 -95.35 40.57
CA ARG A 107 44.85 -96.78 40.33
C ARG A 107 43.51 -97.51 40.45
N GLY A 108 43.22 -98.34 39.45
CA GLY A 108 41.97 -99.07 39.32
C GLY A 108 41.69 -100.00 40.50
N ARG A 109 40.80 -99.56 41.39
CA ARG A 109 39.85 -100.48 42.01
C ARG A 109 38.92 -100.97 40.89
N THR A 110 38.71 -102.26 40.80
CA THR A 110 37.74 -102.89 39.91
C THR A 110 36.34 -102.41 40.27
N LYS A 111 35.96 -101.28 39.66
CA LYS A 111 34.62 -100.70 39.75
C LYS A 111 33.61 -101.77 39.41
N THR A 112 32.65 -101.97 40.32
CA THR A 112 31.52 -102.88 40.09
C THR A 112 30.76 -102.41 38.83
N MET A 113 30.09 -103.33 38.14
CA MET A 113 29.40 -103.04 36.87
C MET A 113 28.49 -101.80 36.95
N ASN A 114 27.83 -101.61 38.09
CA ASN A 114 26.97 -100.47 38.38
C ASN A 114 27.72 -99.12 38.38
N GLU A 115 28.94 -99.09 38.89
CA GLU A 115 29.75 -97.87 38.97
C GLU A 115 30.31 -97.48 37.60
N LYS A 116 30.67 -98.46 36.75
CA LYS A 116 31.00 -98.22 35.34
C LYS A 116 29.81 -97.67 34.59
N MET A 117 28.63 -98.29 34.72
CA MET A 117 27.39 -97.80 34.10
C MET A 117 27.05 -96.37 34.56
N TYR A 118 27.22 -96.07 35.85
CA TYR A 118 27.00 -94.73 36.38
C TYR A 118 27.97 -93.70 35.77
N GLN A 119 29.27 -94.03 35.69
CA GLN A 119 30.27 -93.15 35.08
C GLN A 119 30.03 -92.94 33.58
N THR A 120 29.67 -93.99 32.85
CA THR A 120 29.30 -93.87 31.43
C THR A 120 28.07 -92.98 31.25
N ARG A 121 27.04 -93.11 32.11
CA ARG A 121 25.87 -92.22 32.09
C ARG A 121 26.25 -90.77 32.40
N GLN A 122 27.13 -90.55 33.39
CA GLN A 122 27.59 -89.21 33.74
C GLN A 122 28.37 -88.57 32.59
N ILE A 123 29.32 -89.30 31.98
CA ILE A 123 30.08 -88.84 30.80
C ILE A 123 29.14 -88.52 29.64
N TYR A 124 28.12 -89.35 29.38
CA TYR A 124 27.14 -89.09 28.34
C TYR A 124 26.33 -87.81 28.62
N LEU A 125 25.87 -87.63 29.87
CA LEU A 125 25.10 -86.45 30.27
C LEU A 125 25.95 -85.18 30.18
N THR A 126 27.21 -85.22 30.63
CA THR A 126 28.13 -84.09 30.50
C THR A 126 28.43 -83.79 29.04
N GLN A 127 28.62 -84.80 28.18
CA GLN A 127 28.80 -84.59 26.75
C GLN A 127 27.57 -83.96 26.09
N LEU A 128 26.35 -84.36 26.48
CA LEU A 128 25.11 -83.76 25.99
C LEU A 128 24.99 -82.29 26.41
N LEU A 129 25.36 -81.97 27.66
CA LEU A 129 25.43 -80.59 28.15
C LEU A 129 26.48 -79.77 27.38
N ILE A 130 27.66 -80.34 27.12
CA ILE A 130 28.72 -79.70 26.32
C ILE A 130 28.20 -79.41 24.90
N ASN A 131 27.60 -80.40 24.24
CA ASN A 131 27.05 -80.23 22.89
C ASN A 131 25.96 -79.16 22.86
N LYS A 132 25.07 -79.13 23.88
CA LYS A 132 24.05 -78.08 24.01
C LYS A 132 24.68 -76.69 24.19
N LYS A 133 25.71 -76.57 25.05
CA LYS A 133 26.42 -75.31 25.26
C LYS A 133 27.20 -74.86 24.02
N GLN A 134 27.79 -75.79 23.27
CA GLN A 134 28.44 -75.49 21.99
C GLN A 134 27.44 -74.95 20.96
N ALA A 135 26.24 -75.54 20.86
CA ALA A 135 25.18 -75.02 20.01
C ALA A 135 24.72 -73.61 20.44
N ASP A 136 24.55 -73.38 21.74
CA ASP A 136 24.23 -72.06 22.28
C ASP A 136 25.32 -71.01 21.98
N ILE A 137 26.60 -71.38 22.13
CA ILE A 137 27.75 -70.52 21.79
C ILE A 137 27.73 -70.16 20.31
N GLN A 138 27.55 -71.14 19.41
CA GLN A 138 27.47 -70.88 17.98
C GLN A 138 26.28 -69.97 17.63
N ARG A 139 25.13 -70.14 18.28
CA ARG A 139 23.98 -69.26 18.11
C ARG A 139 24.31 -67.83 18.55
N LEU A 140 24.94 -67.66 19.71
CA LEU A 140 25.35 -66.35 20.22
C LEU A 140 26.39 -65.68 19.29
N GLN A 141 27.36 -66.44 18.76
CA GLN A 141 28.32 -65.93 17.78
C GLN A 141 27.65 -65.44 16.50
N ARG A 142 26.65 -66.16 15.98
CA ARG A 142 25.88 -65.69 14.82
C ARG A 142 25.11 -64.41 15.11
N ILE A 143 24.50 -64.30 16.30
CA ILE A 143 23.80 -63.09 16.73
C ILE A 143 24.80 -61.94 16.83
N GLN A 144 25.94 -62.15 17.49
CA GLN A 144 27.00 -61.15 17.64
C GLN A 144 27.49 -60.65 16.28
N ASN A 145 27.85 -61.54 15.37
CA ASN A 145 28.35 -61.17 14.03
C ASN A 145 27.29 -60.37 13.24
N ASN A 146 26.01 -60.75 13.36
CA ASN A 146 24.92 -60.01 12.71
C ASN A 146 24.73 -58.62 13.35
N THR A 147 24.80 -58.51 14.68
CA THR A 147 24.73 -57.21 15.35
C THR A 147 25.91 -56.32 14.98
N GLU A 148 27.13 -56.85 14.93
CA GLU A 148 28.34 -56.10 14.53
C GLU A 148 28.26 -55.63 13.07
N TYR A 149 27.72 -56.47 12.18
CA TYR A 149 27.46 -56.09 10.80
C TYR A 149 26.44 -54.95 10.71
N ASN A 150 25.33 -55.05 11.44
CA ASN A 150 24.28 -54.02 11.44
C ASN A 150 24.77 -52.71 12.06
N THR A 151 25.57 -52.75 13.14
CA THR A 151 26.14 -51.54 13.74
C THR A 151 27.13 -50.87 12.80
N ARG A 152 28.02 -51.62 12.14
CA ARG A 152 28.95 -51.05 11.14
C ARG A 152 28.21 -50.41 9.97
N LYS A 153 27.13 -51.05 9.50
CA LYS A 153 26.30 -50.47 8.44
C LYS A 153 25.65 -49.17 8.91
N ALA A 154 25.07 -49.14 10.12
CA ALA A 154 24.47 -47.93 10.66
C ALA A 154 25.51 -46.81 10.89
N GLU A 155 26.73 -47.14 11.33
CA GLU A 155 27.84 -46.19 11.45
C GLU A 155 28.24 -45.59 10.10
N GLN A 156 28.27 -46.42 9.06
CA GLN A 156 28.53 -45.97 7.69
C GLN A 156 27.41 -45.06 7.18
N ASP A 157 26.15 -45.45 7.36
CA ASP A 157 24.99 -44.66 6.95
C ASP A 157 24.98 -43.27 7.64
N VAL A 158 25.30 -43.23 8.94
CA VAL A 158 25.43 -41.96 9.70
C VAL A 158 26.61 -41.12 9.19
N SER A 159 27.73 -41.74 8.84
CA SER A 159 28.88 -41.03 8.27
C SER A 159 28.54 -40.43 6.90
N ASP A 160 27.81 -41.15 6.06
CA ASP A 160 27.39 -40.68 4.75
C ASP A 160 26.39 -39.51 4.87
N GLU A 161 25.39 -39.62 5.76
CA GLU A 161 24.45 -38.53 6.06
C GLU A 161 25.17 -37.29 6.60
N ALA A 162 26.16 -37.46 7.49
CA ALA A 162 26.96 -36.35 8.00
C ALA A 162 27.74 -35.62 6.90
N ASN A 163 28.27 -36.36 5.92
CA ASN A 163 28.95 -35.79 4.76
C ASN A 163 27.99 -35.05 3.83
N GLU A 164 26.79 -35.60 3.59
CA GLU A 164 25.75 -34.93 2.82
C GLU A 164 25.31 -33.61 3.47
N LEU A 165 25.09 -33.61 4.79
CA LEU A 165 24.75 -32.41 5.54
C LEU A 165 25.85 -31.36 5.42
N LYS A 166 27.12 -31.75 5.57
CA LYS A 166 28.26 -30.84 5.40
C LYS A 166 28.31 -30.24 3.99
N ASN A 167 28.08 -31.04 2.96
CA ASN A 167 28.05 -30.57 1.58
C ASN A 167 26.88 -29.59 1.35
N SER A 168 25.68 -29.90 1.86
CA SER A 168 24.52 -29.01 1.78
C SER A 168 24.78 -27.68 2.49
N MET A 169 25.44 -27.71 3.65
CA MET A 169 25.79 -26.52 4.42
C MET A 169 26.79 -25.65 3.64
N ASN A 170 27.80 -26.25 3.00
CA ASN A 170 28.75 -25.52 2.17
C ASN A 170 28.07 -24.85 0.97
N VAL A 171 27.13 -25.54 0.32
CA VAL A 171 26.34 -24.99 -0.80
C VAL A 171 25.48 -23.82 -0.33
N LEU A 172 24.78 -23.97 0.81
CA LEU A 172 23.99 -22.89 1.39
C LEU A 172 24.84 -21.69 1.78
N GLN A 173 26.02 -21.92 2.37
CA GLN A 173 26.95 -20.85 2.74
C GLN A 173 27.49 -20.11 1.50
N ALA A 174 27.80 -20.83 0.41
CA ALA A 174 28.21 -20.24 -0.85
C ALA A 174 27.08 -19.42 -1.49
N ALA A 175 25.84 -19.93 -1.48
CA ALA A 175 24.68 -19.21 -1.98
C ALA A 175 24.40 -17.93 -1.17
N LEU A 176 24.48 -18.02 0.16
CA LEU A 176 24.30 -16.88 1.06
C LEU A 176 25.39 -15.82 0.83
N SER A 177 26.66 -16.23 0.66
CA SER A 177 27.76 -15.33 0.33
C SER A 177 27.52 -14.58 -0.99
N LYS A 178 27.09 -15.30 -2.04
CA LYS A 178 26.71 -14.69 -3.33
C LYS A 178 25.56 -13.71 -3.17
N SER A 179 24.51 -14.08 -2.44
CA SER A 179 23.37 -13.20 -2.18
C SER A 179 23.78 -11.92 -1.44
N ARG A 180 24.68 -12.00 -0.46
CA ARG A 180 25.21 -10.82 0.25
C ARG A 180 25.99 -9.91 -0.67
N LYS A 181 26.81 -10.48 -1.56
CA LYS A 181 27.58 -9.71 -2.55
C LYS A 181 26.65 -8.93 -3.48
N ILE A 182 25.62 -9.60 -4.02
CA ILE A 182 24.62 -8.95 -4.89
C ILE A 182 23.87 -7.84 -4.14
N ALA A 183 23.48 -8.08 -2.88
CA ALA A 183 22.81 -7.07 -2.07
C ALA A 183 23.69 -5.83 -1.86
N ALA A 184 24.98 -6.01 -1.58
CA ALA A 184 25.95 -4.92 -1.44
C ALA A 184 26.17 -4.15 -2.75
N GLU A 185 26.29 -4.86 -3.89
CA GLU A 185 26.40 -4.25 -5.22
C GLU A 185 25.15 -3.41 -5.55
N ASN A 186 23.95 -3.92 -5.24
CA ASN A 186 22.69 -3.20 -5.44
C ASN A 186 22.58 -1.96 -4.54
N GLU A 187 23.05 -2.04 -3.29
CA GLU A 187 23.05 -0.89 -2.37
C GLU A 187 23.97 0.24 -2.88
N VAL A 188 25.13 -0.11 -3.43
CA VAL A 188 26.04 0.85 -4.06
C VAL A 188 25.38 1.48 -5.29
N GLN A 189 24.77 0.69 -6.18
CA GLN A 189 24.05 1.20 -7.36
C GLN A 189 22.88 2.11 -6.98
N TYR A 190 22.11 1.74 -5.96
CA TYR A 190 21.03 2.57 -5.45
C TYR A 190 21.55 3.91 -4.92
N SER A 191 22.65 3.90 -4.18
CA SER A 191 23.30 5.10 -3.67
C SER A 191 23.81 6.02 -4.79
N THR A 192 24.39 5.47 -5.87
CA THR A 192 24.83 6.27 -7.02
C THR A 192 23.66 6.86 -7.79
N LEU A 193 22.63 6.07 -8.10
CA LEU A 193 21.42 6.53 -8.78
C LEU A 193 20.69 7.62 -7.99
N LYS A 194 20.65 7.48 -6.65
CA LYS A 194 20.06 8.51 -5.78
C LYS A 194 20.83 9.83 -5.85
N LYS A 195 22.17 9.80 -5.92
CA LYS A 195 22.98 11.01 -6.08
C LYS A 195 22.76 11.66 -7.44
N GLU A 196 22.69 10.86 -8.51
CA GLU A 196 22.39 11.35 -9.86
C GLU A 196 21.01 12.00 -9.95
N LEU A 197 19.99 11.38 -9.32
CA LEU A 197 18.64 11.95 -9.25
C LEU A 197 18.66 13.30 -8.54
N LEU A 198 19.31 13.41 -7.38
CA LEU A 198 19.43 14.68 -6.65
C LEU A 198 20.15 15.76 -7.47
N GLN A 199 21.19 15.38 -8.22
CA GLN A 199 21.89 16.30 -9.12
C GLN A 199 20.99 16.76 -10.28
N LEU A 200 20.25 15.83 -10.91
CA LEU A 200 19.29 16.16 -11.97
C LEU A 200 18.17 17.06 -11.45
N GLN A 201 17.66 16.80 -10.24
CA GLN A 201 16.65 17.64 -9.60
C GLN A 201 17.18 19.05 -9.33
N ALA A 202 18.42 19.18 -8.83
CA ALA A 202 19.05 20.49 -8.64
C ALA A 202 19.23 21.23 -9.98
N ASN A 203 19.65 20.53 -11.04
CA ASN A 203 19.79 21.10 -12.38
C ASN A 203 18.44 21.54 -12.97
N PHE A 204 17.39 20.74 -12.76
CA PHE A 204 16.03 21.07 -13.17
C PHE A 204 15.54 22.34 -12.47
N ASN A 205 15.70 22.44 -11.15
CA ASN A 205 15.31 23.61 -10.39
C ASN A 205 16.08 24.87 -10.84
N ALA A 206 17.39 24.74 -11.13
CA ALA A 206 18.19 25.84 -11.66
C ALA A 206 17.68 26.31 -13.04
N LYS A 207 17.38 25.38 -13.95
CA LYS A 207 16.81 25.70 -15.27
C LYS A 207 15.42 26.31 -15.17
N SER A 208 14.55 25.77 -14.33
CA SER A 208 13.21 26.31 -14.07
C SER A 208 13.27 27.74 -13.53
N SER A 209 14.20 28.04 -12.62
CA SER A 209 14.42 29.41 -12.13
C SER A 209 14.89 30.37 -13.24
N ILE A 210 15.74 29.92 -14.16
CA ILE A 210 16.16 30.74 -15.30
C ILE A 210 14.99 31.00 -16.25
N ILE A 211 14.18 29.97 -16.53
CA ILE A 211 12.99 30.10 -17.39
C ILE A 211 12.01 31.11 -16.79
N SER A 212 11.67 30.98 -15.51
CA SER A 212 10.78 31.91 -14.82
C SER A 212 11.29 33.36 -14.86
N LYS A 213 12.59 33.60 -14.67
CA LYS A 213 13.17 34.94 -14.83
C LYS A 213 13.07 35.47 -16.27
N ASN A 214 13.28 34.60 -17.26
CA ASN A 214 13.16 34.98 -18.66
C ASN A 214 11.71 35.26 -19.05
N GLU A 215 10.75 34.53 -18.48
CA GLU A 215 9.31 34.78 -18.64
C GLU A 215 8.93 36.14 -18.05
N GLU A 216 9.36 36.47 -16.84
CA GLU A 216 9.16 37.80 -16.23
C GLU A 216 9.74 38.93 -17.10
N ILE A 217 10.95 38.73 -17.65
CA ILE A 217 11.57 39.71 -18.57
C ILE A 217 10.77 39.83 -19.87
N LEU A 218 10.27 38.71 -20.41
CA LEU A 218 9.46 38.70 -21.62
C LEU A 218 8.13 39.43 -21.40
N GLU A 219 7.46 39.21 -20.27
CA GLU A 219 6.24 39.92 -19.90
C GLU A 219 6.48 41.42 -19.81
N GLN A 220 7.57 41.86 -19.17
CA GLN A 220 7.95 43.28 -19.13
C GLN A 220 8.18 43.85 -20.54
N TYR A 221 8.87 43.12 -21.42
CA TYR A 221 9.08 43.57 -22.79
C TYR A 221 7.77 43.63 -23.60
N GLN A 222 6.84 42.70 -23.38
CA GLN A 222 5.51 42.76 -24.00
C GLN A 222 4.68 43.95 -23.49
N GLU A 223 4.80 44.30 -22.21
CA GLU A 223 4.17 45.51 -21.66
C GLU A 223 4.75 46.78 -22.29
N TYR A 224 6.08 46.86 -22.43
CA TYR A 224 6.72 47.96 -23.14
C TYR A 224 6.30 48.03 -24.61
N GLU A 225 6.19 46.89 -25.30
CA GLU A 225 5.71 46.84 -26.69
C GLU A 225 4.27 47.34 -26.79
N LYS A 226 3.37 46.88 -25.91
CA LYS A 226 1.98 47.35 -25.85
C LYS A 226 1.90 48.85 -25.59
N PHE A 227 2.72 49.37 -24.68
CA PHE A 227 2.81 50.79 -24.41
C PHE A 227 3.26 51.57 -25.64
N LEU A 228 4.33 51.13 -26.32
CA LEU A 228 4.84 51.80 -27.51
C LEU A 228 3.83 51.79 -28.66
N LYS A 229 3.06 50.70 -28.84
CA LYS A 229 2.00 50.63 -29.86
C LYS A 229 0.94 51.71 -29.72
N LEU A 230 0.70 52.26 -28.53
CA LEU A 230 -0.28 53.35 -28.34
C LEU A 230 0.17 54.66 -28.99
N PHE A 231 1.46 54.85 -29.19
CA PHE A 231 2.04 56.06 -29.78
C PHE A 231 2.38 55.88 -31.26
N VAL A 232 2.25 54.67 -31.81
CA VAL A 232 2.49 54.42 -33.23
C VAL A 232 1.23 54.81 -34.03
N PRO A 233 1.34 55.71 -35.03
CA PRO A 233 0.22 56.03 -35.90
C PRO A 233 -0.26 54.81 -36.69
N GLU A 234 -1.57 54.65 -36.90
CA GLU A 234 -2.18 53.51 -37.61
C GLU A 234 -1.65 53.27 -39.04
N THR A 235 -0.92 54.24 -39.61
CA THR A 235 -0.29 54.15 -40.93
C THR A 235 1.01 53.34 -40.96
N VAL A 236 1.62 53.05 -39.81
CA VAL A 236 2.91 52.37 -39.71
C VAL A 236 2.77 51.10 -38.86
N ASP A 237 2.88 49.92 -39.49
CA ASP A 237 2.69 48.64 -38.79
C ASP A 237 3.89 48.21 -37.92
N ASP A 238 5.10 48.73 -38.18
CA ASP A 238 6.32 48.29 -37.50
C ASP A 238 6.82 49.33 -36.49
N ILE A 239 6.79 48.98 -35.20
CA ILE A 239 7.23 49.82 -34.07
C ILE A 239 8.68 50.24 -34.23
N PHE A 240 9.53 49.32 -34.68
CA PHE A 240 10.97 49.59 -34.84
C PHE A 240 11.23 50.53 -36.01
N SER A 241 10.31 50.57 -36.98
CA SER A 241 10.36 51.51 -38.11
C SER A 241 10.02 52.95 -37.70
N TYR A 242 9.23 53.13 -36.65
CA TYR A 242 8.79 54.43 -36.17
C TYR A 242 9.72 54.97 -35.06
N PHE A 243 10.07 54.14 -34.08
CA PHE A 243 10.97 54.52 -32.98
C PHE A 243 12.44 54.27 -33.31
N HIS A 244 12.99 55.07 -34.22
CA HIS A 244 14.41 55.01 -34.60
C HIS A 244 15.35 55.64 -33.56
N HIS A 245 14.85 56.61 -32.78
CA HIS A 245 15.61 57.30 -31.75
C HIS A 245 14.72 57.54 -30.53
N PRO A 246 15.21 57.42 -29.28
CA PRO A 246 14.42 57.65 -28.07
C PRO A 246 13.83 59.06 -27.98
N SER A 247 14.40 60.03 -28.69
CA SER A 247 13.88 61.40 -28.78
C SER A 247 12.46 61.48 -29.33
N VAL A 248 12.09 60.59 -30.27
CA VAL A 248 10.75 60.60 -30.90
C VAL A 248 9.65 60.33 -29.88
N LEU A 249 9.88 59.38 -28.96
CA LEU A 249 8.93 59.09 -27.89
C LEU A 249 8.81 60.25 -26.90
N ILE A 250 9.93 60.91 -26.58
CA ILE A 250 9.94 62.06 -25.67
C ILE A 250 9.16 63.21 -26.29
N GLU A 251 9.39 63.52 -27.56
CA GLU A 251 8.66 64.56 -28.29
C GLU A 251 7.15 64.28 -28.32
N GLU A 252 6.73 63.03 -28.56
CA GLU A 252 5.30 62.70 -28.53
C GLU A 252 4.70 62.72 -27.13
N MET A 253 5.46 62.35 -26.10
CA MET A 253 5.02 62.51 -24.71
C MET A 253 4.88 63.98 -24.33
N GLU A 254 5.79 64.85 -24.77
CA GLU A 254 5.71 66.30 -24.58
C GLU A 254 4.49 66.89 -25.31
N LEU A 255 4.21 66.43 -26.53
CA LEU A 255 3.05 66.86 -27.32
C LEU A 255 1.73 66.45 -26.64
N LEU A 256 1.61 65.20 -26.20
CA LEU A 256 0.46 64.72 -25.41
C LEU A 256 0.32 65.45 -24.07
N GLN A 257 1.44 65.77 -23.41
CA GLN A 257 1.42 66.55 -22.19
C GLN A 257 0.89 67.97 -22.45
N ASP A 258 1.31 68.62 -23.54
CA ASP A 258 0.84 69.94 -23.91
C ASP A 258 -0.64 69.93 -24.32
N GLU A 259 -1.09 68.92 -25.06
CA GLU A 259 -2.51 68.73 -25.39
C GLU A 259 -3.37 68.51 -24.15
N THR A 260 -2.96 67.61 -23.25
CA THR A 260 -3.70 67.35 -22.00
C THR A 260 -3.74 68.59 -21.12
N LEU A 261 -2.65 69.35 -21.03
CA LEU A 261 -2.58 70.59 -20.28
C LEU A 261 -3.43 71.70 -20.91
N SER A 262 -3.50 71.75 -22.24
CA SER A 262 -4.42 72.61 -22.99
C SER A 262 -5.88 72.23 -22.72
N LEU A 263 -6.22 70.94 -22.74
CA LEU A 263 -7.56 70.44 -22.46
C LEU A 263 -8.00 70.79 -21.03
N VAL A 264 -7.10 70.62 -20.04
CA VAL A 264 -7.35 71.01 -18.65
C VAL A 264 -7.58 72.51 -18.53
N LYS A 265 -6.80 73.34 -19.23
CA LYS A 265 -7.03 74.79 -19.29
C LYS A 265 -8.40 75.12 -19.89
N CYS A 266 -8.76 74.51 -21.02
CA CYS A 266 -10.08 74.67 -21.64
C CYS A 266 -11.21 74.26 -20.71
N TYR A 267 -11.08 73.13 -20.02
CA TYR A 267 -12.06 72.66 -19.04
C TYR A 267 -12.19 73.63 -17.86
N SER A 268 -11.07 74.13 -17.33
CA SER A 268 -11.10 75.12 -16.25
C SER A 268 -11.81 76.42 -16.67
N HIS A 269 -11.57 76.86 -17.91
CA HIS A 269 -12.21 78.05 -18.46
C HIS A 269 -13.71 77.82 -18.66
N TYR A 270 -14.12 76.65 -19.16
CA TYR A 270 -15.52 76.27 -19.27
C TYR A 270 -16.22 76.22 -17.92
N MET A 271 -15.59 75.62 -16.91
CA MET A 271 -16.08 75.59 -15.53
C MET A 271 -16.24 76.99 -14.94
N GLN A 272 -15.28 77.89 -15.16
CA GLN A 272 -15.38 79.28 -14.72
C GLN A 272 -16.52 80.03 -15.43
N ALA A 273 -16.67 79.86 -16.75
CA ALA A 273 -17.76 80.44 -17.52
C ALA A 273 -19.12 79.90 -17.05
N GLN A 274 -19.22 78.61 -16.79
CA GLN A 274 -20.43 77.97 -16.29
C GLN A 274 -20.79 78.44 -14.88
N ASN A 275 -19.80 78.59 -13.99
CA ASN A 275 -20.02 79.17 -12.66
C ASN A 275 -20.54 80.62 -12.75
N ALA A 276 -20.00 81.43 -13.66
CA ALA A 276 -20.48 82.79 -13.88
C ALA A 276 -21.91 82.84 -14.47
N ILE A 277 -22.28 81.89 -15.34
CA ILE A 277 -23.64 81.73 -15.84
C ILE A 277 -24.57 81.30 -14.72
N ASN A 278 -24.17 80.32 -13.90
CA ASN A 278 -24.94 79.85 -12.76
C ASN A 278 -25.18 80.97 -11.75
N GLU A 279 -24.16 81.77 -11.44
CA GLU A 279 -24.29 82.93 -10.54
C GLU A 279 -25.27 83.98 -11.12
N LYS A 280 -25.20 84.25 -12.43
CA LYS A 280 -26.18 85.13 -13.11
C LYS A 280 -27.59 84.56 -13.11
N THR A 281 -27.72 83.24 -13.28
CA THR A 281 -29.00 82.55 -13.30
C THR A 281 -29.60 82.53 -11.90
N GLN A 282 -28.80 82.31 -10.87
CA GLN A 282 -29.20 82.38 -9.48
C GLN A 282 -29.67 83.79 -9.11
N LYS A 283 -28.94 84.84 -9.50
CA LYS A 283 -29.38 86.24 -9.31
C LYS A 283 -30.69 86.55 -10.04
N LYS A 284 -30.91 85.98 -11.22
CA LYS A 284 -32.17 86.14 -11.96
C LYS A 284 -33.32 85.37 -11.31
N ALA A 285 -33.07 84.15 -10.81
CA ALA A 285 -34.04 83.39 -10.05
C ALA A 285 -34.43 84.13 -8.76
N GLU A 286 -33.47 84.67 -8.02
CA GLU A 286 -33.73 85.52 -6.84
C GLU A 286 -34.54 86.78 -7.20
N GLN A 287 -34.25 87.41 -8.35
CA GLN A 287 -35.05 88.55 -8.84
C GLN A 287 -36.47 88.13 -9.23
N GLN A 288 -36.63 86.98 -9.89
CA GLN A 288 -37.94 86.43 -10.22
C GLN A 288 -38.71 86.03 -8.96
N ASP A 289 -38.08 85.45 -7.95
CA ASP A 289 -38.72 85.12 -6.66
C ASP A 289 -39.22 86.40 -5.96
N ILE A 290 -38.46 87.50 -6.03
CA ILE A 290 -38.90 88.81 -5.51
C ILE A 290 -40.09 89.35 -6.32
N GLU A 291 -40.05 89.21 -7.64
CA GLU A 291 -41.12 89.65 -8.54
C GLU A 291 -42.38 88.78 -8.40
N GLU A 292 -42.21 87.47 -8.20
CA GLU A 292 -43.27 86.50 -7.93
C GLU A 292 -43.87 86.74 -6.54
N GLN A 293 -43.08 87.05 -5.51
CA GLN A 293 -43.62 87.50 -4.21
C GLN A 293 -44.42 88.82 -4.34
N LEU A 294 -44.01 89.72 -5.23
CA LEU A 294 -44.75 90.95 -5.53
C LEU A 294 -46.05 90.66 -6.31
N ILE A 295 -46.03 89.68 -7.22
CA ILE A 295 -47.20 89.24 -7.98
C ILE A 295 -48.16 88.44 -7.09
N GLU A 296 -47.67 87.56 -6.23
CA GLU A 296 -48.45 86.75 -5.27
C GLU A 296 -49.09 87.66 -4.20
N ALA A 297 -48.41 88.74 -3.81
CA ALA A 297 -49.01 89.83 -3.02
C ALA A 297 -50.12 90.59 -3.77
N SER A 298 -50.12 90.55 -5.12
CA SER A 298 -51.13 91.17 -5.98
C SER A 298 -52.25 90.20 -6.44
N GLU A 299 -52.03 88.89 -6.39
CA GLU A 299 -52.90 87.83 -6.93
C GLU A 299 -53.74 87.07 -5.87
N VAL A 300 -54.11 87.69 -4.75
CA VAL A 300 -55.10 87.12 -3.79
C VAL A 300 -56.54 87.05 -4.36
N ARG A 301 -56.74 87.26 -5.67
CA ARG A 301 -58.04 87.08 -6.33
C ARG A 301 -57.93 86.50 -7.73
N THR A 302 -57.80 85.19 -7.86
CA THR A 302 -58.74 84.39 -8.67
C THR A 302 -58.50 82.88 -8.52
N LYS A 303 -59.58 82.15 -8.20
CA LYS A 303 -59.64 80.69 -8.14
C LYS A 303 -59.64 80.10 -9.55
N LEU A 304 -58.98 78.95 -9.76
CA LEU A 304 -59.31 78.03 -10.85
C LEU A 304 -59.49 76.60 -10.34
N ALA A 305 -60.47 75.94 -10.93
CA ALA A 305 -61.17 74.73 -10.52
C ALA A 305 -60.45 73.42 -10.97
N PRO A 306 -60.78 72.26 -10.37
CA PRO A 306 -60.14 70.98 -10.67
C PRO A 306 -60.73 70.29 -11.90
N LEU A 307 -59.86 69.63 -12.67
CA LEU A 307 -60.14 68.93 -13.93
C LEU A 307 -60.76 67.53 -13.67
N GLU A 308 -61.82 67.21 -14.41
CA GLU A 308 -62.58 65.96 -14.36
C GLU A 308 -61.87 64.73 -14.97
N ASP A 309 -61.96 63.62 -14.23
CA ASP A 309 -62.30 62.23 -14.60
C ASP A 309 -61.80 61.61 -15.92
N TYR A 310 -60.84 60.68 -15.77
CA TYR A 310 -60.43 59.68 -16.76
C TYR A 310 -61.17 58.34 -16.53
N THR A 311 -61.77 57.76 -17.57
CA THR A 311 -62.53 56.48 -17.48
C THR A 311 -61.73 55.27 -18.01
N PRO A 312 -61.52 54.19 -17.22
CA PRO A 312 -60.72 53.04 -17.62
C PRO A 312 -61.61 51.86 -18.03
N ARG A 313 -61.77 51.59 -19.33
CA ARG A 313 -62.44 50.34 -19.77
C ARG A 313 -61.74 49.60 -20.92
N ALA A 314 -60.84 50.25 -21.64
CA ALA A 314 -60.01 49.61 -22.67
C ALA A 314 -58.66 49.09 -22.13
N ALA A 315 -58.03 49.79 -21.17
CA ALA A 315 -56.76 49.39 -20.55
C ALA A 315 -56.86 48.09 -19.73
N ALA A 316 -58.02 47.80 -19.14
CA ALA A 316 -58.21 46.64 -18.27
C ALA A 316 -58.09 45.28 -18.98
N LYS A 317 -58.38 45.20 -20.29
CA LYS A 317 -58.27 43.93 -21.04
C LYS A 317 -56.84 43.62 -21.47
N GLN A 318 -56.05 44.63 -21.83
CA GLN A 318 -54.62 44.46 -22.10
C GLN A 318 -53.85 44.13 -20.82
N ASN A 319 -54.19 44.76 -19.69
CA ASN A 319 -53.56 44.48 -18.41
C ASN A 319 -53.76 43.01 -17.98
N ASN A 320 -54.97 42.45 -18.15
CA ASN A 320 -55.21 41.05 -17.81
C ASN A 320 -54.38 40.05 -18.65
N SER A 321 -54.04 40.38 -19.90
CA SER A 321 -53.17 39.54 -20.74
C SER A 321 -51.71 39.62 -20.30
N LEU A 322 -51.25 40.82 -19.95
CA LEU A 322 -49.90 41.05 -19.43
C LEU A 322 -49.70 40.37 -18.07
N ASP A 323 -50.71 40.40 -17.21
CA ASP A 323 -50.68 39.73 -15.91
C ASP A 323 -50.58 38.20 -16.05
N GLN A 324 -51.19 37.61 -17.09
CA GLN A 324 -51.07 36.17 -17.36
C GLN A 324 -49.67 35.79 -17.85
N GLU A 325 -49.07 36.59 -18.73
CA GLU A 325 -47.69 36.38 -19.18
C GLU A 325 -46.68 36.57 -18.03
N LEU A 326 -46.87 37.59 -17.19
CA LEU A 326 -46.05 37.82 -16.01
C LEU A 326 -46.07 36.64 -15.04
N ASN A 327 -47.26 36.07 -14.80
CA ASN A 327 -47.41 34.90 -13.95
C ASN A 327 -46.76 33.65 -14.56
N ARG A 328 -46.87 33.46 -15.88
CA ARG A 328 -46.21 32.36 -16.59
C ARG A 328 -44.68 32.45 -16.47
N LEU A 329 -44.11 33.62 -16.70
CA LEU A 329 -42.67 33.86 -16.60
C LEU A 329 -42.17 33.67 -15.16
N THR A 330 -42.92 34.17 -14.19
CA THR A 330 -42.63 34.00 -12.75
C THR A 330 -42.54 32.53 -12.34
N ASN A 331 -43.44 31.69 -12.85
CA ASN A 331 -43.42 30.24 -12.60
C ASN A 331 -42.21 29.57 -13.24
N LEU A 332 -41.90 29.91 -14.50
CA LEU A 332 -40.75 29.36 -15.22
C LEU A 332 -39.44 29.66 -14.48
N ILE A 333 -39.26 30.91 -14.03
CA ILE A 333 -38.09 31.36 -13.28
C ILE A 333 -37.99 30.62 -11.92
N SER A 334 -39.12 30.40 -11.26
CA SER A 334 -39.16 29.68 -9.99
C SER A 334 -38.78 28.20 -10.14
N ASP A 335 -39.21 27.56 -11.22
CA ASP A 335 -38.90 26.15 -11.50
C ASP A 335 -37.43 25.96 -11.88
N THR A 336 -36.87 26.84 -12.72
CA THR A 336 -35.43 26.79 -13.05
C THR A 336 -34.57 27.06 -11.81
N TYR A 337 -34.96 28.03 -10.97
CA TYR A 337 -34.26 28.29 -9.71
C TYR A 337 -34.25 27.07 -8.77
N LYS A 338 -35.38 26.36 -8.65
CA LYS A 338 -35.46 25.11 -7.86
C LYS A 338 -34.57 24.02 -8.44
N MET A 339 -34.50 23.85 -9.76
CA MET A 339 -33.60 22.86 -10.37
C MET A 339 -32.13 23.17 -10.11
N CYS A 340 -31.74 24.44 -10.13
CA CYS A 340 -30.35 24.85 -9.93
C CYS A 340 -29.90 24.83 -8.46
N PHE A 341 -30.77 25.20 -7.52
CA PHE A 341 -30.38 25.46 -6.12
C PHE A 341 -31.11 24.61 -5.08
N GLY A 342 -32.09 23.78 -5.47
CA GLY A 342 -32.80 22.85 -4.58
C GLY A 342 -33.71 23.48 -3.51
N ASN A 343 -33.71 24.81 -3.39
CA ASN A 343 -34.41 25.54 -2.34
C ASN A 343 -35.67 26.25 -2.88
N ALA A 344 -36.72 26.30 -2.05
CA ALA A 344 -37.91 27.10 -2.35
C ALA A 344 -37.53 28.59 -2.36
N PRO A 345 -37.92 29.35 -3.40
CA PRO A 345 -37.48 30.73 -3.53
C PRO A 345 -38.20 31.65 -2.54
N SER A 346 -37.45 32.41 -1.74
CA SER A 346 -37.98 33.47 -0.86
C SER A 346 -37.80 34.89 -1.44
N MET A 347 -37.34 35.00 -2.69
CA MET A 347 -36.92 36.26 -3.31
C MET A 347 -37.75 36.58 -4.56
N SER A 348 -37.71 37.83 -5.03
CA SER A 348 -38.42 38.26 -6.24
C SER A 348 -37.90 37.53 -7.50
N PRO A 349 -38.72 37.23 -8.52
CA PRO A 349 -38.29 36.57 -9.76
C PRO A 349 -37.11 37.26 -10.47
N ILE A 350 -37.01 38.58 -10.39
CA ILE A 350 -35.87 39.35 -10.92
C ILE A 350 -34.59 39.01 -10.15
N ALA A 351 -34.66 38.96 -8.82
CA ALA A 351 -33.53 38.57 -7.98
C ALA A 351 -33.15 37.08 -8.14
N MET A 352 -34.11 36.21 -8.51
CA MET A 352 -33.81 34.83 -8.88
C MET A 352 -32.99 34.75 -10.17
N LEU A 353 -33.36 35.53 -11.19
CA LEU A 353 -32.62 35.60 -12.45
C LEU A 353 -31.21 36.16 -12.25
N GLU A 354 -31.08 37.26 -11.52
CA GLU A 354 -29.78 37.88 -11.22
C GLU A 354 -28.84 36.90 -10.50
N LYS A 355 -29.38 36.08 -9.59
CA LYS A 355 -28.61 35.05 -8.89
C LYS A 355 -28.23 33.86 -9.77
N ILE A 356 -29.09 33.48 -10.73
CA ILE A 356 -28.75 32.46 -11.73
C ILE A 356 -27.62 32.99 -12.63
N GLU A 357 -27.73 34.24 -13.09
CA GLU A 357 -26.76 34.90 -13.96
C GLU A 357 -25.39 35.05 -13.28
N THR A 358 -25.35 35.60 -12.06
CA THR A 358 -24.09 35.70 -11.30
C THR A 358 -23.44 34.34 -11.05
N ASN A 359 -24.22 33.29 -10.81
CA ASN A 359 -23.65 31.96 -10.60
C ASN A 359 -23.13 31.33 -11.90
N LEU A 360 -23.82 31.56 -13.03
CA LEU A 360 -23.35 31.15 -14.35
C LEU A 360 -22.06 31.88 -14.72
N GLU A 361 -21.98 33.19 -14.51
CA GLU A 361 -20.75 33.95 -14.70
C GLU A 361 -19.62 33.44 -13.82
N ASN A 362 -19.90 33.12 -12.55
CA ASN A 362 -18.89 32.55 -11.65
C ASN A 362 -18.42 31.18 -12.14
N MET A 363 -19.30 30.33 -12.64
CA MET A 363 -18.91 29.04 -13.23
C MET A 363 -18.07 29.22 -14.50
N MET A 364 -18.42 30.16 -15.37
CA MET A 364 -17.62 30.49 -16.55
C MET A 364 -16.23 31.04 -16.18
N LYS A 365 -16.16 31.95 -15.21
CA LYS A 365 -14.87 32.46 -14.69
C LYS A 365 -14.02 31.34 -14.10
N ILE A 366 -14.64 30.41 -13.36
CA ILE A 366 -13.93 29.24 -12.83
C ILE A 366 -13.44 28.35 -13.98
N GLU A 367 -14.25 28.11 -15.01
CA GLU A 367 -13.85 27.34 -16.20
C GLU A 367 -12.65 27.97 -16.92
N GLU A 368 -12.63 29.29 -17.08
CA GLU A 368 -11.50 30.03 -17.66
C GLU A 368 -10.23 29.97 -16.80
N THR A 369 -10.35 29.88 -15.47
CA THR A 369 -9.18 29.76 -14.58
C THR A 369 -8.59 28.36 -14.52
N VAL A 370 -9.33 27.32 -14.90
CA VAL A 370 -8.83 25.94 -14.87
C VAL A 370 -8.07 25.67 -16.16
N SER A 371 -6.76 25.48 -16.04
CA SER A 371 -5.92 25.18 -17.19
C SER A 371 -6.34 23.86 -17.88
N SER A 372 -6.27 23.85 -19.21
CA SER A 372 -6.56 22.67 -20.04
C SER A 372 -5.71 21.45 -19.62
N GLU A 373 -4.50 21.68 -19.11
CA GLU A 373 -3.62 20.64 -18.58
C GLU A 373 -4.18 19.97 -17.32
N ILE A 374 -4.75 20.74 -16.37
CA ILE A 374 -5.36 20.18 -15.17
C ILE A 374 -6.59 19.34 -15.52
N LEU A 375 -7.38 19.77 -16.51
CA LEU A 375 -8.52 18.98 -17.00
C LEU A 375 -8.10 17.67 -17.64
N LEU A 376 -7.00 17.68 -18.41
CA LEU A 376 -6.41 16.48 -18.96
C LEU A 376 -5.88 15.57 -17.85
N GLU A 377 -5.22 16.13 -16.83
CA GLU A 377 -4.70 15.36 -15.69
C GLU A 377 -5.82 14.74 -14.83
N ILE A 378 -6.94 15.44 -14.63
CA ILE A 378 -8.11 14.89 -13.94
C ILE A 378 -8.76 13.77 -14.76
N LYS A 379 -8.85 13.94 -16.09
CA LYS A 379 -9.36 12.90 -16.99
C LYS A 379 -8.47 11.65 -16.97
N THR A 380 -7.15 11.82 -17.05
CA THR A 380 -6.20 10.70 -16.99
C THR A 380 -6.26 9.99 -15.64
N LYS A 381 -6.30 10.73 -14.52
CA LYS A 381 -6.46 10.15 -13.17
C LYS A 381 -7.76 9.35 -13.04
N LYS A 382 -8.89 9.88 -13.52
CA LYS A 382 -10.18 9.13 -13.52
C LYS A 382 -10.13 7.87 -14.38
N ASP A 383 -9.46 7.92 -15.52
CA ASP A 383 -9.30 6.74 -16.38
C ASP A 383 -8.34 5.70 -15.77
N GLU A 384 -7.29 6.14 -15.07
CA GLU A 384 -6.39 5.26 -14.31
C GLU A 384 -7.12 4.58 -13.14
N GLU A 385 -7.92 5.33 -12.38
CA GLU A 385 -8.76 4.79 -11.31
C GLU A 385 -9.77 3.76 -11.84
N ARG A 386 -10.40 4.03 -12.98
CA ARG A 386 -11.32 3.08 -13.63
C ARG A 386 -10.58 1.78 -14.00
N LYS A 387 -9.40 1.87 -14.62
CA LYS A 387 -8.57 0.72 -14.98
C LYS A 387 -8.11 -0.07 -13.74
N LEU A 388 -7.77 0.62 -12.66
CA LEU A 388 -7.35 -0.02 -11.41
C LEU A 388 -8.51 -0.76 -10.75
N LYS A 389 -9.70 -0.16 -10.74
CA LYS A 389 -10.92 -0.80 -10.25
C LYS A 389 -11.28 -2.05 -11.06
N GLU A 390 -11.25 -1.97 -12.38
CA GLU A 390 -11.48 -3.13 -13.26
C GLU A 390 -10.48 -4.27 -13.02
N ARG A 391 -9.21 -3.94 -12.75
CA ARG A 391 -8.18 -4.93 -12.40
C ARG A 391 -8.46 -5.60 -11.05
N LEU A 392 -8.84 -4.83 -10.04
CA LEU A 392 -9.19 -5.35 -8.71
C LEU A 392 -10.41 -6.25 -8.78
N ASP A 393 -11.49 -5.81 -9.43
CA ASP A 393 -12.72 -6.60 -9.62
C ASP A 393 -12.41 -7.89 -10.40
N GLY A 394 -11.50 -7.83 -11.38
CA GLY A 394 -11.03 -9.00 -12.12
C GLY A 394 -10.24 -10.00 -11.25
N GLN A 395 -9.39 -9.52 -10.34
CA GLN A 395 -8.68 -10.38 -9.39
C GLN A 395 -9.63 -11.00 -8.37
N GLU A 396 -10.60 -10.24 -7.86
CA GLU A 396 -11.60 -10.71 -6.91
C GLU A 396 -12.50 -11.79 -7.52
N LYS A 397 -12.96 -11.59 -8.75
CA LYS A 397 -13.71 -12.62 -9.50
C LYS A 397 -12.93 -13.93 -9.66
N ARG A 398 -11.63 -13.85 -9.99
CA ARG A 398 -10.77 -15.04 -10.09
C ARG A 398 -10.59 -15.74 -8.74
N ARG A 399 -10.43 -14.98 -7.65
CA ARG A 399 -10.31 -15.52 -6.30
C ARG A 399 -11.60 -16.23 -5.86
N LEU A 400 -12.76 -15.61 -6.11
CA LEU A 400 -14.07 -16.22 -5.86
C LEU A 400 -14.28 -17.50 -6.67
N GLU A 401 -13.87 -17.52 -7.95
CA GLU A 401 -13.97 -18.73 -8.77
C GLU A 401 -13.06 -19.86 -8.27
N GLN A 402 -11.84 -19.54 -7.83
CA GLN A 402 -10.93 -20.51 -7.21
C GLN A 402 -11.50 -21.07 -5.90
N LEU A 403 -12.07 -20.21 -5.05
CA LEU A 403 -12.75 -20.63 -3.83
C LEU A 403 -13.94 -21.55 -4.13
N ARG A 404 -14.76 -21.21 -5.13
CA ARG A 404 -15.88 -22.06 -5.57
C ARG A 404 -15.41 -23.42 -6.07
N LYS A 405 -14.32 -23.48 -6.85
CA LYS A 405 -13.70 -24.74 -7.32
C LYS A 405 -13.17 -25.56 -6.15
N TYR A 406 -12.49 -24.91 -5.20
CA TYR A 406 -11.98 -25.53 -4.00
C TYR A 406 -13.10 -26.11 -3.14
N GLU A 407 -14.17 -25.35 -2.92
CA GLU A 407 -15.35 -25.80 -2.18
C GLU A 407 -16.04 -26.99 -2.86
N GLN A 408 -16.19 -26.96 -4.18
CA GLN A 408 -16.72 -28.10 -4.93
C GLN A 408 -15.84 -29.35 -4.81
N ALA A 409 -14.52 -29.20 -4.83
CA ALA A 409 -13.59 -30.31 -4.63
C ALA A 409 -13.71 -30.87 -3.21
N LEU A 410 -13.84 -30.00 -2.20
CA LEU A 410 -14.02 -30.37 -0.81
C LEU A 410 -15.37 -31.08 -0.58
N GLN A 411 -16.45 -30.61 -1.21
CA GLN A 411 -17.74 -31.29 -1.22
C GLN A 411 -17.66 -32.67 -1.89
N ARG A 412 -16.88 -32.83 -2.97
CA ARG A 412 -16.66 -34.14 -3.61
C ARG A 412 -15.85 -35.08 -2.72
N ALA A 413 -14.84 -34.57 -2.01
CA ALA A 413 -14.04 -35.35 -1.07
C ALA A 413 -14.86 -35.79 0.16
N ASN A 414 -15.77 -34.94 0.63
CA ASN A 414 -16.62 -35.21 1.79
C ASN A 414 -17.85 -36.07 1.45
N LYS A 415 -18.19 -36.25 0.16
CA LYS A 415 -19.23 -37.21 -0.23
C LYS A 415 -18.76 -38.61 0.15
N ALA A 416 -19.59 -39.32 0.90
CA ALA A 416 -19.34 -40.70 1.27
C ALA A 416 -19.08 -41.52 0.00
N ILE A 417 -17.89 -42.12 -0.08
CA ILE A 417 -17.57 -43.07 -1.16
C ILE A 417 -18.59 -44.20 -1.04
N PRO A 418 -19.42 -44.46 -2.07
CA PRO A 418 -20.37 -45.55 -2.01
C PRO A 418 -19.58 -46.84 -1.82
N ARG A 419 -19.73 -47.46 -0.64
CA ARG A 419 -19.14 -48.77 -0.37
C ARG A 419 -19.81 -49.75 -1.32
N HIS A 420 -19.02 -50.35 -2.20
CA HIS A 420 -19.48 -51.37 -3.13
C HIS A 420 -19.75 -52.67 -2.35
N ASP A 421 -20.81 -52.69 -1.55
CA ASP A 421 -21.23 -53.89 -0.86
C ASP A 421 -21.79 -54.88 -1.87
N LYS A 422 -21.08 -56.01 -1.98
CA LYS A 422 -21.45 -57.25 -2.66
C LYS A 422 -21.44 -57.17 -4.19
N ARG A 423 -20.44 -57.80 -4.78
CA ARG A 423 -20.52 -58.34 -6.15
C ARG A 423 -21.71 -59.30 -6.19
N PHE A 424 -22.82 -58.89 -6.80
CA PHE A 424 -23.82 -59.84 -7.25
C PHE A 424 -23.20 -60.71 -8.36
N PRO A 425 -23.34 -62.04 -8.31
CA PRO A 425 -22.92 -62.90 -9.41
C PRO A 425 -23.72 -62.50 -10.66
N LYS A 426 -23.02 -61.99 -11.68
CA LYS A 426 -23.63 -61.66 -12.97
C LYS A 426 -23.99 -62.97 -13.67
N GLU A 427 -25.28 -63.25 -13.80
CA GLU A 427 -25.77 -64.24 -14.74
C GLU A 427 -25.36 -63.84 -16.16
N ARG A 428 -24.94 -64.84 -16.96
CA ARG A 428 -24.58 -64.64 -18.37
C ARG A 428 -25.86 -64.39 -19.16
N MET A 429 -26.19 -63.13 -19.37
CA MET A 429 -27.24 -62.70 -20.30
C MET A 429 -26.67 -62.58 -21.72
N LEU A 430 -27.46 -63.03 -22.70
CA LEU A 430 -27.20 -62.90 -24.13
C LEU A 430 -26.97 -61.43 -24.55
N PRO A 431 -26.31 -61.17 -25.70
CA PRO A 431 -25.93 -59.83 -26.11
C PRO A 431 -27.15 -58.91 -26.26
N GLY A 432 -27.32 -57.99 -25.32
CA GLY A 432 -28.38 -56.99 -25.34
C GLY A 432 -28.11 -55.94 -26.40
N THR A 433 -29.09 -55.73 -27.27
CA THR A 433 -29.17 -54.60 -28.21
C THR A 433 -28.93 -53.27 -27.50
N ARG A 434 -28.15 -52.40 -28.14
CA ARG A 434 -27.73 -51.07 -27.65
C ARG A 434 -28.96 -50.18 -27.42
N VAL A 435 -29.49 -50.15 -26.20
CA VAL A 435 -30.52 -49.20 -25.79
C VAL A 435 -29.87 -47.83 -25.63
N GLN A 436 -30.23 -46.90 -26.51
CA GLN A 436 -29.90 -45.47 -26.36
C GLN A 436 -30.48 -44.98 -25.04
N LYS A 437 -29.70 -44.16 -24.30
CA LYS A 437 -30.21 -43.44 -23.12
C LYS A 437 -31.44 -42.65 -23.56
N VAL A 438 -32.58 -43.00 -23.00
CA VAL A 438 -33.82 -42.23 -23.15
C VAL A 438 -33.63 -40.97 -22.32
N ASP A 439 -33.29 -39.87 -22.98
CA ASP A 439 -33.43 -38.53 -22.40
C ASP A 439 -34.88 -38.42 -21.92
N THR A 440 -35.05 -38.13 -20.64
CA THR A 440 -36.40 -38.02 -20.07
C THR A 440 -37.14 -36.90 -20.80
N LYS A 441 -38.42 -37.12 -21.14
CA LYS A 441 -39.25 -36.12 -21.84
C LYS A 441 -39.24 -34.76 -21.12
N SER A 442 -39.01 -34.75 -19.80
CA SER A 442 -38.83 -33.55 -18.99
C SER A 442 -37.53 -32.80 -19.28
N GLU A 443 -36.40 -33.48 -19.51
CA GLU A 443 -35.12 -32.84 -19.83
C GLU A 443 -35.14 -32.19 -21.22
N ARG A 444 -35.80 -32.82 -22.19
CA ARG A 444 -36.02 -32.21 -23.51
C ARG A 444 -36.92 -30.97 -23.44
N LEU A 445 -37.98 -31.00 -22.63
CA LEU A 445 -38.87 -29.85 -22.43
C LEU A 445 -38.17 -28.69 -21.71
N ALA A 446 -37.34 -29.00 -20.71
CA ALA A 446 -36.54 -28.00 -20.00
C ALA A 446 -35.49 -27.35 -20.92
N ALA A 447 -34.83 -28.13 -21.77
CA ALA A 447 -33.86 -27.61 -22.73
C ALA A 447 -34.51 -26.75 -23.83
N LEU A 448 -35.73 -27.10 -24.28
CA LEU A 448 -36.48 -26.28 -25.24
C LEU A 448 -36.95 -24.96 -24.63
N ARG A 449 -37.50 -24.97 -23.41
CA ARG A 449 -37.87 -23.73 -22.70
C ARG A 449 -36.68 -22.81 -22.52
N LYS A 450 -35.54 -23.37 -22.12
CA LYS A 450 -34.32 -22.58 -21.92
C LYS A 450 -33.83 -21.94 -23.22
N LYS A 451 -33.98 -22.63 -24.35
CA LYS A 451 -33.68 -22.09 -25.69
C LYS A 451 -34.70 -21.04 -26.15
N GLU A 452 -35.98 -21.22 -25.87
CA GLU A 452 -37.01 -20.20 -26.16
C GLU A 452 -36.78 -18.92 -25.35
N ASP A 453 -36.48 -19.05 -24.06
CA ASP A 453 -36.20 -17.91 -23.19
C ASP A 453 -34.95 -17.14 -23.66
N GLU A 454 -33.89 -17.84 -24.07
CA GLU A 454 -32.66 -17.25 -24.60
C GLU A 454 -32.89 -16.56 -25.97
N LEU A 455 -33.84 -17.04 -26.77
CA LEU A 455 -34.22 -16.42 -28.05
C LEU A 455 -35.12 -15.19 -27.86
N LEU A 456 -36.01 -15.21 -26.86
CA LEU A 456 -36.95 -14.11 -26.60
C LEU A 456 -36.34 -12.97 -25.79
N TYR A 457 -35.47 -13.27 -24.82
CA TYR A 457 -35.00 -12.27 -23.84
C TYR A 457 -33.49 -12.04 -23.89
N GLY A 458 -32.75 -12.75 -24.75
CA GLY A 458 -31.29 -12.67 -24.83
C GLY A 458 -30.59 -13.34 -23.64
N PRO A 459 -29.25 -13.46 -23.67
CA PRO A 459 -28.49 -14.05 -22.57
C PRO A 459 -28.72 -13.23 -21.29
N SER A 460 -29.23 -13.88 -20.26
CA SER A 460 -29.45 -13.25 -18.96
C SER A 460 -28.08 -12.99 -18.32
N ASP A 461 -27.69 -11.72 -18.23
CA ASP A 461 -26.46 -11.26 -17.57
C ASP A 461 -26.38 -11.63 -16.08
#